data_AF-A0A645F8H6-F1
#
_entry.id   AF-A0A645F8H6-F1
#
_cell.length_a   1.000
_cell.length_b   1.000
_cell.length_c   1.000
_cell.angle_alpha   90.00
_cell.angle_beta   90.00
_cell.angle_gamma   90.00
#
_symmetry.space_group_name_H-M   'P 1'
#
loop_
_entity.id
_entity.type
_entity.pdbx_description
1 polymer ?
#
loop_
_entity_poly.entity_id
_entity_poly.type
_entity_poly.pdbx_seq_one_letter_code
_entity_poly.pdbx_strand_id
1 'polypeptide(L)' 'MASPAISQTLANEVGAEVQTIYTMETNEDGKTYLERMEENLAKIYESLAK' A
#
# COMPACT_ATOMS: atom_id res chain seq x y z
N MET A 1 5.30 1.63 11.89
CA MET A 1 4.93 0.81 10.72
C MET A 1 5.84 -0.41 10.67
N ALA A 2 5.39 -1.53 10.09
CA ALA A 2 6.29 -2.66 9.80
C ALA A 2 7.40 -2.20 8.85
N SER A 3 8.61 -2.75 8.97
CA SER A 3 9.69 -2.38 8.07
C SER A 3 9.43 -2.95 6.66
N PRO A 4 9.83 -2.24 5.58
CA PRO A 4 9.66 -2.75 4.21
C PRO A 4 10.28 -4.15 4.02
N ALA A 5 11.40 -4.44 4.69
CA ALA A 5 12.05 -5.73 4.65
C ALA A 5 11.17 -6.86 5.23
N ILE A 6 10.49 -6.62 6.35
CA ILE A 6 9.59 -7.62 6.95
C ILE A 6 8.41 -7.88 6.02
N SER A 7 7.78 -6.83 5.48
CA SER A 7 6.67 -6.97 4.53
C SER A 7 7.07 -7.76 3.28
N GLN A 8 8.27 -7.50 2.74
CA GLN A 8 8.79 -8.23 1.58
C GLN A 8 9.05 -9.71 1.87
N THR A 9 9.65 -10.03 3.02
CA THR A 9 9.87 -11.43 3.43
C THR A 9 8.55 -12.17 3.53
N LEU A 10 7.54 -11.60 4.21
CA LEU A 10 6.23 -12.24 4.36
C LEU A 10 5.56 -12.49 3.01
N ALA A 11 5.61 -11.51 2.10
CA ALA A 11 5.03 -11.65 0.77
C ALA A 11 5.70 -12.78 -0.03
N ASN A 12 7.03 -12.87 0.01
CA ASN A 12 7.78 -13.93 -0.68
C ASN A 12 7.42 -15.34 -0.16
N GLU A 13 7.24 -15.51 1.15
CA GLU A 13 6.91 -16.81 1.77
C GLU A 13 5.54 -17.36 1.35
N VAL A 14 4.61 -16.49 0.95
CA VAL A 14 3.25 -16.88 0.57
C VAL A 14 2.94 -16.64 -0.91
N GLY A 15 3.95 -16.25 -1.71
CA GLY A 15 3.77 -15.94 -3.13
C GLY A 15 2.89 -14.72 -3.40
N ALA A 16 2.86 -13.76 -2.46
CA ALA A 16 2.13 -12.51 -2.57
C ALA A 16 3.01 -11.34 -3.01
N GLU A 17 2.39 -10.18 -3.23
CA GLU A 17 3.05 -8.93 -3.61
C GLU A 17 2.91 -7.89 -2.49
N VAL A 18 3.92 -7.04 -2.31
CA VAL A 18 3.86 -5.90 -1.39
C VAL A 18 3.32 -4.68 -2.13
N GLN A 19 2.36 -3.98 -1.52
CA GLN A 19 1.80 -2.74 -2.02
C GLN A 19 1.89 -1.65 -0.94
N THR A 20 2.30 -0.44 -1.33
CA THR A 20 2.32 0.72 -0.43
C THR A 20 0.92 1.30 -0.30
N ILE A 21 0.45 1.45 0.94
CA ILE A 21 -0.78 2.18 1.28
C ILE A 21 -0.37 3.46 2.02
N TYR A 22 -0.78 4.60 1.46
CA TYR A 22 -0.48 5.91 2.01
C TYR A 22 -1.25 6.15 3.30
N THR A 23 -0.57 6.65 4.33
CA THR A 23 -1.25 7.12 5.54
C THR A 23 -1.84 8.49 5.28
N MET A 24 -2.79 8.93 6.11
CA MET A 24 -3.35 10.29 6.05
C MET A 24 -2.76 11.23 7.11
N GLU A 25 -1.70 10.79 7.80
CA GLU A 25 -1.07 11.52 8.90
C GLU A 25 -0.27 12.73 8.42
N THR A 26 0.39 12.61 7.27
CA THR A 26 1.23 13.68 6.68
C THR A 26 0.97 13.82 5.18
N ASN A 27 1.47 14.90 4.56
CA ASN A 27 1.48 15.00 3.10
C ASN A 27 2.68 14.21 2.56
N GLU A 28 2.44 12.94 2.24
CA GLU A 28 3.43 12.04 1.66
C GLU A 28 3.50 12.24 0.14
N ASP A 29 4.72 12.24 -0.41
CA ASP A 29 5.00 12.30 -1.85
C ASP A 29 4.41 13.50 -2.61
N GLY A 30 4.04 14.58 -1.92
CA GLY A 30 3.43 15.76 -2.52
C GLY A 30 1.99 15.54 -3.00
N LYS A 31 1.37 14.42 -2.62
CA LYS A 31 0.01 14.06 -3.03
C LYS A 31 -1.03 14.72 -2.13
N THR A 32 -2.12 15.18 -2.74
CA THR A 32 -3.31 15.63 -2.00
C THR A 32 -3.94 14.46 -1.23
N TYR A 33 -4.87 14.78 -0.34
CA TYR A 33 -5.65 13.76 0.36
C TYR A 33 -6.41 12.85 -0.61
N LEU A 34 -7.09 13.44 -1.61
CA LEU A 34 -7.92 12.68 -2.55
C LEU A 34 -7.10 11.78 -3.46
N GLU A 35 -5.95 12.25 -3.97
CA GLU A 35 -5.05 11.41 -4.81
C GLU A 35 -4.55 10.18 -4.05
N ARG A 36 -4.15 10.33 -2.77
CA ARG A 36 -3.72 9.20 -1.94
C ARG A 36 -4.86 8.25 -1.65
N MET A 37 -6.05 8.77 -1.37
CA MET A 37 -7.23 7.94 -1.12
C MET A 37 -7.67 7.17 -2.37
N GLU A 38 -7.66 7.80 -3.53
CA GLU A 38 -7.98 7.16 -4.80
C GLU A 38 -6.99 6.02 -5.10
N GLU A 39 -5.69 6.27 -4.97
CA GLU A 39 -4.67 5.24 -5.19
C GLU A 39 -4.76 4.09 -4.18
N ASN A 40 -4.97 4.40 -2.90
CA ASN A 40 -5.17 3.38 -1.87
C ASN A 40 -6.39 2.50 -2.18
N LEU A 41 -7.52 3.12 -2.53
CA LEU A 41 -8.76 2.40 -2.85
C LEU A 41 -8.59 1.54 -4.11
N ALA A 42 -7.89 2.04 -5.14
CA ALA A 42 -7.58 1.26 -6.34
C ALA A 42 -6.77 0.00 -6.01
N LYS A 43 -5.67 0.14 -5.25
CA LYS A 43 -4.82 -0.99 -4.82
C LYS A 43 -5.60 -2.02 -4.01
N ILE A 44 -6.46 -1.56 -3.09
CA ILE A 44 -7.30 -2.45 -2.27
C ILE A 44 -8.32 -3.18 -3.15
N TYR A 45 -8.98 -2.46 -4.06
CA TYR A 45 -9.97 -3.05 -4.96
C TYR A 45 -9.35 -4.11 -5.87
N GLU A 46 -8.20 -3.82 -6.48
CA GLU A 46 -7.46 -4.78 -7.30
C GLU A 46 -7.06 -6.02 -6.51
N SER A 47 -6.66 -5.86 -5.25
CA SER A 47 -6.29 -6.99 -4.38
C SER A 47 -7.48 -7.88 -4.03
N LEU A 48 -8.66 -7.30 -3.86
CA LEU A 48 -9.90 -8.05 -3.57
C LEU A 48 -10.54 -8.69 -4.80
N ALA A 49 -10.22 -8.20 -6.00
CA ALA A 49 -10.75 -8.71 -7.26
C ALA A 49 -9.89 -9.83 -7.88
N LYS A 50 -8.68 -10.06 -7.36
CA LYS A 50 -7.78 -11.17 -7.74
C LYS A 50 -8.15 -12.45 -6.99
#